data_AF-A0A6I8Q9W1-F1
#
_entry.id   AF-A0A6I8Q9W1-F1
#
_cell.length_a   1.000
_cell.length_b   1.000
_cell.length_c   1.000
_cell.angle_alpha   90.00
_cell.angle_beta   90.00
_cell.angle_gamma   90.00
#
_symmetry.space_group_name_H-M   'P 1'
#
loop_
_entity.id
_entity.type
_entity.pdbx_description
1 polymer ?
#
loop_
_entity_poly.entity_id
_entity_poly.type
_entity_poly.pdbx_seq_one_letter_code
_entity_poly.pdbx_strand_id
1 'polypeptide(L)'
;MIVILKGAIPGFKEFTSSIKPDLYPNDIFILKAWFELFQCSYIRNATLYVHLCTGNEIIQYERFNEELSYNSYSIYNAVYVLAHQLLCWLQTAQSQDFLTVVKMYRSVLITYFSVKLHKYLKHIKFTNSGGEKLTIDDNRRIDAKYDILNWAIYSNQTLHSIKVGSYDHQNASQGLTVNGNLIRWSPTPRSACSETCLAGYRKTSKAGYPACCYDCIPCPEGQITNVTDMERCITCPITQWPNAKKDTCLDKVIIYLSYEEELAMSISFSSIFFFFLTCLVMAVFNKYRTTPIVKANNQNLSYVLLFSLKMCFLCPLIFIGQPIKLACMTRQTVFSIIFSISLSSILAKTITVVIVFHATKPGSKLKNLMGSKVSVSIVIFCSFVQVVICACWLGISPPFPQYNMEDEVGKIIAECNEGSLIGFYCVLGYLGVLASVSFIIAFLARDLPDTFNEAKFITFSMLVFCSVWVSFIPAYMSAKGKYVVAVEIFAILASSLALLGCIFIPKCYIILVKPECNTRDFVKRGIA
;
A
#
# COMPACT_ATOMS: atom_id res chain seq x y z
N MET A 1 6.86 19.54 42.83
CA MET A 1 8.13 19.53 43.60
C MET A 1 8.27 18.19 44.27
N ILE A 2 9.47 17.62 44.34
CA ILE A 2 9.74 16.35 45.03
C ILE A 2 10.61 16.68 46.25
N VAL A 3 10.19 16.22 47.42
CA VAL A 3 10.89 16.45 48.70
C VAL A 3 11.08 15.13 49.43
N ILE A 4 12.04 15.07 50.37
CA ILE A 4 12.24 13.89 51.24
C ILE A 4 10.98 13.68 52.09
N LEU A 5 10.66 12.44 52.45
CA LEU A 5 9.51 12.12 53.28
C LEU A 5 9.48 12.96 54.57
N LYS A 6 8.30 13.54 54.84
CA LYS A 6 7.97 14.14 56.14
C LYS A 6 7.19 13.15 56.99
N GLY A 7 7.65 12.92 58.22
CA GLY A 7 6.94 12.13 59.22
C GLY A 7 6.67 12.93 60.50
N ALA A 8 5.92 12.31 61.42
CA ALA A 8 5.59 12.91 62.71
C ALA A 8 6.81 12.83 63.65
N ILE A 9 7.09 13.92 64.37
CA ILE A 9 8.05 13.96 65.48
C ILE A 9 7.24 14.15 66.77
N PRO A 10 6.89 13.07 67.49
CA PRO A 10 6.09 13.16 68.71
C PRO A 10 6.75 14.07 69.76
N GLY A 11 5.97 14.96 70.39
CA GLY A 11 6.48 15.88 71.41
C GLY A 11 7.17 17.14 70.87
N PHE A 12 7.46 17.22 69.57
CA PHE A 12 8.23 18.36 69.02
C PHE A 12 7.42 19.66 68.99
N LYS A 13 6.11 19.57 68.77
CA LYS A 13 5.21 20.74 68.81
C LYS A 13 5.14 21.30 70.23
N GLU A 14 4.91 20.42 71.21
CA GLU A 14 4.83 20.78 72.62
C GLU A 14 6.17 21.37 73.10
N PHE A 15 7.29 20.72 72.71
CA PHE A 15 8.62 21.22 72.99
C PHE A 15 8.83 22.62 72.43
N THR A 16 8.66 22.82 71.11
CA THR A 16 8.89 24.12 70.45
C THR A 16 8.01 25.24 71.00
N SER A 17 6.75 24.96 71.33
CA SER A 17 5.85 25.93 71.95
C SER A 17 6.19 26.23 73.43
N SER A 18 6.90 25.33 74.12
CA SER A 18 7.30 25.51 75.52
C SER A 18 8.65 26.22 75.70
N ILE A 19 9.45 26.35 74.62
CA ILE A 19 10.76 26.99 74.69
C ILE A 19 10.60 28.44 75.12
N LYS A 20 11.32 28.82 76.18
CA LYS A 20 11.48 30.20 76.62
C LYS A 20 12.96 30.48 76.83
N PRO A 21 13.47 31.67 76.45
CA PRO A 21 14.85 32.05 76.70
C PRO A 21 15.26 31.92 78.18
N ASP A 22 14.34 32.16 79.12
CA ASP A 22 14.58 32.00 80.57
C ASP A 22 14.87 30.56 81.02
N LEU A 23 14.31 29.56 80.32
CA LEU A 23 14.55 28.15 80.63
C LEU A 23 15.94 27.71 80.17
N TYR A 24 16.52 28.42 79.20
CA TYR A 24 17.80 28.08 78.57
C TYR A 24 18.71 29.32 78.45
N PRO A 25 19.09 29.94 79.58
CA PRO A 25 19.74 31.26 79.59
C PRO A 25 21.14 31.27 78.96
N ASN A 26 21.77 30.11 78.81
CA ASN A 26 23.10 29.94 78.24
C ASN A 26 23.09 29.40 76.80
N ASP A 27 21.91 29.16 76.22
CA ASP A 27 21.80 28.62 74.85
C ASP A 27 21.77 29.76 73.83
N ILE A 28 22.90 29.96 73.15
CA ILE A 28 23.08 31.00 72.13
C ILE A 28 22.14 30.82 70.92
N PHE A 29 21.70 29.60 70.63
CA PHE A 29 20.82 29.31 69.49
C PHE A 29 19.38 29.70 69.82
N ILE A 30 18.93 29.48 71.05
CA ILE A 30 17.60 29.90 71.49
C ILE A 30 17.50 31.43 71.50
N LEU A 31 18.53 32.12 71.98
CA LEU A 31 18.58 33.60 71.96
C LEU A 31 18.55 34.15 70.52
N LYS A 32 19.34 33.54 69.62
CA LYS A 32 19.35 33.93 68.20
C LYS A 32 18.04 33.62 67.50
N ALA A 33 17.44 32.47 67.75
CA ALA A 33 16.13 32.10 67.21
C ALA A 33 15.03 33.06 67.69
N TRP A 34 15.04 33.45 68.97
CA TRP A 34 14.09 34.44 69.51
C TRP A 34 14.18 35.77 68.77
N PHE A 35 15.41 36.22 68.49
CA PHE A 35 15.66 37.42 67.69
C PHE A 35 15.13 37.31 66.26
N GLU A 36 15.42 36.22 65.55
CA GLU A 36 14.95 36.05 64.17
C GLU A 36 13.41 35.94 64.07
N LEU A 37 12.77 35.35 65.08
CA LEU A 37 11.32 35.12 65.05
C LEU A 37 10.49 36.32 65.43
N PHE A 38 10.89 37.01 66.48
CA PHE A 38 10.14 38.12 67.06
C PHE A 38 10.72 39.49 66.70
N GLN A 39 11.87 39.51 66.01
CA GLN A 39 12.56 40.74 65.59
C GLN A 39 12.85 41.68 66.77
N CYS A 40 13.09 41.09 67.96
CA CYS A 40 13.40 41.77 69.20
C CYS A 40 14.56 41.05 69.92
N SER A 41 15.28 41.74 70.81
CA SER A 41 16.41 41.15 71.54
C SER A 41 16.00 40.70 72.94
N TYR A 42 16.38 39.48 73.33
CA TYR A 42 16.20 38.97 74.68
C TYR A 42 17.51 39.11 75.46
N ILE A 43 17.64 40.15 76.29
CA ILE A 43 18.83 40.39 77.12
C ILE A 43 18.36 40.65 78.57
N ARG A 44 18.90 39.88 79.52
CA ARG A 44 18.50 39.94 80.94
C ARG A 44 18.86 41.27 81.63
N ASN A 45 19.89 41.97 81.13
CA ASN A 45 20.33 43.28 81.60
C ASN A 45 20.67 44.17 80.38
N ALA A 46 19.69 44.89 79.83
CA ALA A 46 19.94 45.86 78.76
C ALA A 46 19.64 47.28 79.23
N THR A 47 20.67 48.11 79.24
CA THR A 47 20.54 49.57 79.16
C THR A 47 20.62 49.97 77.68
N LEU A 48 19.48 50.45 77.15
CA LEU A 48 19.29 51.32 75.97
C LEU A 48 19.26 50.69 74.54
N TYR A 49 18.11 50.93 73.90
CA TYR A 49 17.78 50.98 72.45
C TYR A 49 17.84 49.73 71.55
N VAL A 50 17.13 48.65 71.94
CA VAL A 50 16.59 47.66 70.99
C VAL A 50 15.17 47.29 71.47
N HIS A 51 14.22 46.99 70.56
CA HIS A 51 12.94 46.39 70.96
C HIS A 51 13.23 45.15 71.82
N LEU A 52 12.84 45.18 73.10
CA LEU A 52 13.08 44.10 74.04
C LEU A 52 11.95 43.07 73.96
N CYS A 53 12.32 41.80 73.84
CA CYS A 53 11.36 40.72 74.02
C CYS A 53 11.07 40.54 75.52
N THR A 54 9.82 40.25 75.85
CA THR A 54 9.34 39.93 77.19
C THR A 54 9.71 38.52 77.65
N GLY A 55 10.05 37.62 76.71
CA GLY A 55 10.29 36.20 76.99
C GLY A 55 9.02 35.36 77.11
N ASN A 56 7.85 35.99 76.95
CA ASN A 56 6.53 35.34 76.95
C ASN A 56 5.87 35.36 75.57
N GLU A 57 6.59 35.73 74.52
CA GLU A 57 6.08 35.65 73.15
C GLU A 57 5.71 34.20 72.79
N ILE A 58 4.60 34.04 72.08
CA ILE A 58 4.08 32.73 71.69
C ILE A 58 4.64 32.37 70.32
N ILE A 59 5.42 31.29 70.25
CA ILE A 59 5.88 30.74 68.99
C ILE A 59 4.68 30.16 68.22
N GLN A 60 4.35 30.77 67.07
CA GLN A 60 3.34 30.24 66.15
C GLN A 60 3.92 29.07 65.35
N TYR A 61 3.67 27.84 65.82
CA TYR A 61 4.15 26.60 65.19
C TYR A 61 3.77 26.47 63.71
N GLU A 62 2.63 27.03 63.29
CA GLU A 62 2.13 26.95 61.91
C GLU A 62 3.10 27.54 60.88
N ARG A 63 3.82 28.61 61.24
CA ARG A 63 4.85 29.23 60.39
C ARG A 63 6.08 28.34 60.21
N PHE A 64 6.32 27.42 61.14
CA PHE A 64 7.46 26.51 61.15
C PHE A 64 7.18 25.13 60.58
N ASN A 65 5.91 24.71 60.59
CA ASN A 65 5.49 23.37 60.20
C ASN A 65 5.83 23.05 58.73
N GLU A 66 5.84 24.06 57.85
CA GLU A 66 6.15 23.86 56.43
C GLU A 66 7.66 23.85 56.13
N GLU A 67 8.45 24.77 56.69
CA GLU A 67 9.89 24.89 56.38
C GLU A 67 10.78 23.99 57.23
N LEU A 68 10.55 23.86 58.54
CA LEU A 68 11.42 23.03 59.39
C LEU A 68 11.18 21.54 59.20
N SER A 69 9.97 21.11 58.84
CA SER A 69 9.59 19.72 59.10
C SER A 69 10.28 18.68 58.21
N TYR A 70 10.66 19.00 56.97
CA TYR A 70 11.26 18.00 56.06
C TYR A 70 12.72 17.70 56.45
N ASN A 71 13.52 18.73 56.72
CA ASN A 71 14.90 18.58 57.17
C ASN A 71 14.99 18.19 58.65
N SER A 72 14.13 18.77 59.51
CA SER A 72 14.10 18.42 60.95
C SER A 72 13.77 16.96 61.19
N TYR A 73 12.91 16.37 60.36
CA TYR A 73 12.58 14.95 60.47
C TYR A 73 13.78 14.05 60.14
N SER A 74 14.56 14.43 59.13
CA SER A 74 15.83 13.75 58.80
C SER A 74 16.85 13.88 59.94
N ILE A 75 16.97 15.06 60.55
CA ILE A 75 17.87 15.31 61.70
C ILE A 75 17.42 14.50 62.92
N TYR A 76 16.12 14.50 63.23
CA TYR A 76 15.52 13.69 64.29
C TYR A 76 15.88 12.21 64.12
N ASN A 77 15.65 11.67 62.93
CA ASN A 77 16.00 10.29 62.60
C ASN A 77 17.51 10.03 62.76
N ALA A 78 18.36 10.95 62.29
CA ALA A 78 19.81 10.81 62.42
C ALA A 78 20.28 10.75 63.88
N VAL A 79 19.76 11.63 64.74
CA VAL A 79 20.11 11.65 66.17
C VAL A 79 19.64 10.37 66.88
N TYR A 80 18.42 9.92 66.62
CA TYR A 80 17.90 8.69 67.21
C TYR A 80 18.62 7.44 66.71
N VAL A 81 18.97 7.39 65.44
CA VAL A 81 19.80 6.32 64.88
C VAL A 81 21.15 6.30 65.59
N LEU A 82 21.83 7.44 65.76
CA LEU A 82 23.10 7.52 66.50
C LEU A 82 22.93 7.04 67.95
N ALA A 83 21.91 7.51 68.65
CA ALA A 83 21.62 7.11 70.04
C ALA A 83 21.35 5.60 70.15
N HIS A 84 20.55 5.04 69.23
CA HIS A 84 20.24 3.61 69.20
C HIS A 84 21.49 2.77 68.93
N GLN A 85 22.33 3.17 67.95
CA GLN A 85 23.57 2.45 67.66
C GLN A 85 24.56 2.54 68.84
N LEU A 86 24.63 3.69 69.51
CA LEU A 86 25.44 3.85 70.71
C LEU A 86 24.95 2.95 71.85
N LEU A 87 23.63 2.86 72.05
CA LEU A 87 23.03 1.99 73.06
C LEU A 87 23.30 0.51 72.76
N CYS A 88 23.10 0.06 71.52
CA CYS A 88 23.43 -1.30 71.11
C CYS A 88 24.90 -1.63 71.34
N TRP A 89 25.80 -0.68 71.05
CA TRP A 89 27.22 -0.83 71.34
C TRP A 89 27.49 -0.91 72.85
N LEU A 90 26.90 -0.03 73.68
CA LEU A 90 27.07 -0.06 75.14
C LEU A 90 26.58 -1.37 75.77
N GLN A 91 25.44 -1.89 75.31
CA GLN A 91 24.87 -3.16 75.79
C GLN A 91 25.75 -4.35 75.42
N THR A 92 26.38 -4.35 74.24
CA THR A 92 27.33 -5.41 73.85
C THR A 92 28.71 -5.24 74.50
N ALA A 93 29.10 -4.01 74.86
CA ALA A 93 30.33 -3.71 75.58
C ALA A 93 30.27 -4.06 77.08
N GLN A 94 29.10 -4.42 77.62
CA GLN A 94 28.90 -4.80 79.04
C GLN A 94 29.49 -6.18 79.43
N SER A 95 30.33 -6.78 78.58
CA SER A 95 31.26 -7.83 79.01
C SER A 95 32.33 -7.19 79.92
N GLN A 96 32.62 -7.82 81.07
CA GLN A 96 33.33 -7.24 82.22
C GLN A 96 34.71 -6.59 81.94
N ASP A 97 35.28 -6.71 80.74
CA ASP A 97 36.59 -6.16 80.38
C ASP A 97 36.59 -4.68 79.91
N PHE A 98 35.44 -4.10 79.58
CA PHE A 98 35.43 -2.78 78.92
C PHE A 98 35.67 -1.59 79.90
N LEU A 99 35.08 -1.64 81.10
CA LEU A 99 35.13 -0.51 82.03
C LEU A 99 36.54 -0.26 82.61
N THR A 100 37.36 -1.31 82.67
CA THR A 100 38.71 -1.30 83.25
C THR A 100 39.74 -0.66 82.30
N VAL A 101 39.60 -0.89 80.99
CA VAL A 101 40.48 -0.31 79.94
C VAL A 101 40.20 1.18 79.73
N VAL A 102 38.95 1.62 79.92
CA VAL A 102 38.52 3.01 79.67
C VAL A 102 39.16 4.03 80.62
N LYS A 103 39.55 3.61 81.84
CA LYS A 103 40.18 4.50 82.83
C LYS A 103 41.64 4.83 82.54
N MET A 104 42.34 4.10 81.66
CA MET A 104 43.82 4.15 81.58
C MET A 104 44.39 5.02 80.44
N TYR A 105 43.72 5.18 79.29
CA TYR A 105 44.25 5.99 78.17
C TYR A 105 43.17 6.72 77.37
N ARG A 106 43.06 8.05 77.54
CA ARG A 106 42.02 8.91 76.95
C ARG A 106 42.11 9.03 75.41
N SER A 107 43.31 8.93 74.82
CA SER A 107 43.55 9.05 73.37
C SER A 107 43.28 7.75 72.60
N VAL A 108 43.64 6.59 73.15
CA VAL A 108 43.35 5.26 72.56
C VAL A 108 41.84 4.98 72.56
N LEU A 109 41.11 5.56 73.53
CA LEU A 109 39.66 5.46 73.64
C LEU A 109 38.92 5.97 72.40
N ILE A 110 39.34 7.11 71.86
CA ILE A 110 38.62 7.79 70.77
C ILE A 110 38.73 6.99 69.48
N THR A 111 39.92 6.49 69.14
CA THR A 111 40.13 5.67 67.94
C THR A 111 39.45 4.30 68.06
N TYR A 112 39.54 3.64 69.21
CA TYR A 112 38.87 2.37 69.45
C TYR A 112 37.33 2.51 69.39
N PHE A 113 36.80 3.56 70.02
CA PHE A 113 35.38 3.91 69.99
C PHE A 113 34.90 4.18 68.55
N SER A 114 35.65 4.98 67.78
CA SER A 114 35.27 5.36 66.41
C SER A 114 35.21 4.16 65.46
N VAL A 115 36.19 3.26 65.51
CA VAL A 115 36.24 2.07 64.65
C VAL A 115 35.15 1.06 65.02
N LYS A 116 34.87 0.89 66.33
CA LYS A 116 33.81 -0.01 66.79
C LYS A 116 32.43 0.55 66.47
N LEU A 117 32.15 1.80 66.79
CA LEU A 117 30.88 2.46 66.49
C LEU A 117 30.57 2.46 64.98
N HIS A 118 31.59 2.64 64.13
CA HIS A 118 31.42 2.56 62.69
C HIS A 118 30.89 1.18 62.22
N LYS A 119 31.23 0.08 62.89
CA LYS A 119 30.66 -1.25 62.55
C LYS A 119 29.15 -1.33 62.79
N TYR A 120 28.66 -0.69 63.86
CA TYR A 120 27.22 -0.63 64.17
C TYR A 120 26.49 0.31 63.20
N LEU A 121 27.11 1.45 62.85
CA LEU A 121 26.56 2.39 61.87
C LEU A 121 26.46 1.82 60.44
N LYS A 122 27.16 0.72 60.11
CA LYS A 122 27.01 0.03 58.83
C LYS A 122 25.73 -0.78 58.69
N HIS A 123 25.12 -1.17 59.81
CA HIS A 123 23.95 -2.05 59.82
C HIS A 123 22.81 -1.42 60.62
N ILE A 124 22.22 -0.38 60.04
CA ILE A 124 21.11 0.33 60.68
C ILE A 124 19.80 -0.40 60.34
N LYS A 125 19.13 -0.87 61.40
CA LYS A 125 17.73 -1.32 61.39
C LYS A 125 17.06 -0.68 62.60
N PHE A 126 16.39 0.44 62.38
CA PHE A 126 15.78 1.23 63.45
C PHE A 126 14.36 1.62 63.05
N THR A 127 13.43 1.53 63.99
CA THR A 127 12.08 2.08 63.82
C THR A 127 11.96 3.28 64.72
N ASN A 128 11.67 4.44 64.14
CA ASN A 128 11.51 5.66 64.93
C ASN A 128 10.17 5.66 65.70
N SER A 129 10.03 6.58 66.64
CA SER A 129 8.79 6.72 67.45
C SER A 129 7.54 7.09 66.61
N GLY A 130 7.72 7.49 65.35
CA GLY A 130 6.66 7.72 64.39
C GLY A 130 6.25 6.48 63.59
N GLY A 131 6.86 5.32 63.85
CA GLY A 131 6.56 4.04 63.20
C GLY A 131 7.28 3.82 61.87
N GLU A 132 8.17 4.73 61.45
CA GLU A 132 8.94 4.57 60.21
C GLU A 132 10.17 3.68 60.45
N LYS A 133 10.31 2.67 59.60
CA LYS A 133 11.47 1.77 59.57
C LYS A 133 12.56 2.35 58.67
N LEU A 134 13.72 2.61 59.25
CA LEU A 134 14.93 3.08 58.58
C LEU A 134 15.90 1.92 58.42
N THR A 135 16.28 1.66 57.18
CA THR A 135 17.25 0.65 56.80
C THR A 135 18.33 1.27 55.92
N ILE A 136 19.55 0.76 56.06
CA ILE A 136 20.68 1.08 55.17
C ILE A 136 20.91 -0.13 54.26
N ASP A 137 21.02 0.14 52.96
CA ASP A 137 21.34 -0.85 51.93
C ASP A 137 22.83 -1.22 51.93
N ASP A 138 23.20 -2.26 51.19
CA ASP A 138 24.59 -2.74 51.08
C ASP A 138 25.54 -1.67 50.46
N ASN A 139 24.97 -0.68 49.75
CA ASN A 139 25.67 0.45 49.17
C ASN A 139 25.80 1.65 50.12
N ARG A 140 25.43 1.49 51.40
CA ARG A 140 25.47 2.51 52.47
C ARG A 140 24.54 3.70 52.22
N ARG A 141 23.44 3.50 51.51
CA ARG A 141 22.38 4.48 51.29
C ARG A 141 21.21 4.15 52.19
N ILE A 142 20.58 5.19 52.73
CA ILE A 142 19.32 5.06 53.47
C ILE A 142 18.21 4.96 52.43
N ASP A 143 17.28 4.03 52.65
CA ASP A 143 16.10 3.89 51.81
C ASP A 143 15.31 5.21 51.79
N ALA A 144 15.33 5.89 50.64
CA ALA A 144 14.73 7.21 50.51
C ALA A 144 13.29 7.10 50.02
N LYS A 145 12.37 7.59 50.84
CA LYS A 145 10.99 7.87 50.46
C LYS A 145 10.84 9.35 50.18
N TYR A 146 10.02 9.68 49.19
CA TYR A 146 9.81 11.05 48.75
C TYR A 146 8.34 11.38 48.75
N ASP A 147 8.04 12.63 49.08
CA ASP A 147 6.72 13.22 48.93
C ASP A 147 6.68 14.10 47.68
N ILE A 148 5.59 14.00 46.93
CA ILE A 148 5.35 14.80 45.73
C ILE A 148 4.35 15.89 46.11
N LEU A 149 4.81 17.13 46.00
CA LEU A 149 4.05 18.32 46.35
C LEU A 149 3.62 19.08 45.10
N ASN A 150 2.36 19.51 45.09
CA ASN A 150 1.84 20.51 44.16
C ASN A 150 1.72 21.85 44.88
N TRP A 151 2.38 22.87 44.36
CA TRP A 151 2.29 24.23 44.90
C TRP A 151 1.14 24.95 44.21
N ALA A 152 0.14 25.36 44.98
CA ALA A 152 -1.04 26.02 44.46
C ALA A 152 -1.14 27.44 45.02
N ILE A 153 -1.39 28.40 44.13
CA ILE A 153 -1.75 29.76 44.49
C ILE A 153 -3.27 29.81 44.66
N TYR A 154 -3.74 30.30 45.79
CA TYR A 154 -5.15 30.47 46.11
C TYR A 154 -5.61 31.89 45.73
N SER A 155 -6.92 32.10 45.63
CA SER A 155 -7.51 33.40 45.21
C SER A 155 -7.15 34.55 46.16
N ASN A 156 -6.83 34.25 47.42
CA ASN A 156 -6.28 35.17 48.41
C ASN A 156 -4.78 35.47 48.23
N GLN A 157 -4.18 35.07 47.10
CA GLN A 157 -2.75 35.17 46.80
C GLN A 157 -1.82 34.39 47.75
N THR A 158 -2.36 33.48 48.58
CA THR A 158 -1.51 32.62 49.41
C THR A 158 -1.02 31.42 48.62
N LEU A 159 0.23 31.06 48.88
CA LEU A 159 0.89 29.90 48.31
C LEU A 159 0.83 28.77 49.33
N HIS A 160 0.20 27.64 48.96
CA HIS A 160 0.21 26.44 49.80
C HIS A 160 0.73 25.24 49.01
N SER A 161 1.52 24.42 49.69
CA SER A 161 1.94 23.12 49.17
C SER A 161 0.93 22.04 49.58
N ILE A 162 0.50 21.24 48.61
CA ILE A 162 -0.41 20.11 48.81
C ILE A 162 0.36 18.84 48.47
N LYS A 163 0.41 17.87 49.39
CA LYS A 163 0.93 16.54 49.07
C LYS A 163 -0.04 15.85 48.12
N VAL A 164 0.42 15.59 46.90
CA VAL A 164 -0.37 14.93 45.85
C VAL A 164 0.08 13.50 45.60
N GLY A 165 1.22 13.11 46.16
CA GLY A 165 1.75 11.77 45.96
C GLY A 165 2.96 11.45 46.82
N SER A 166 3.50 10.26 46.60
CA SER A 166 4.72 9.77 47.21
C SER A 166 5.44 8.82 46.25
N TYR A 167 6.75 8.70 46.43
CA TYR A 167 7.61 7.77 45.72
C TYR A 167 8.43 6.94 46.71
N ASP A 168 8.30 5.62 46.65
CA ASP A 168 9.07 4.65 47.43
C ASP A 168 10.04 3.89 46.52
N HIS A 169 11.34 4.06 46.74
CA HIS A 169 12.38 3.45 45.90
C HIS A 169 12.39 1.91 45.97
N GLN A 170 11.97 1.30 47.07
CA GLN A 170 12.05 -0.16 47.25
C GLN A 170 11.02 -0.91 46.38
N ASN A 171 9.90 -0.27 46.04
CA ASN A 171 8.85 -0.86 45.22
C ASN A 171 8.93 -0.32 43.79
N ALA A 172 10.01 -0.59 43.05
CA ALA A 172 10.30 0.05 41.75
C ALA A 172 9.15 0.00 40.70
N SER A 173 8.27 -1.00 40.74
CA SER A 173 7.13 -1.16 39.81
C SER A 173 5.81 -0.50 40.26
N GLN A 174 5.64 -0.18 41.55
CA GLN A 174 4.40 0.39 42.12
C GLN A 174 4.66 1.54 43.11
N GLY A 175 5.91 1.95 43.26
CA GLY A 175 6.37 2.86 44.31
C GLY A 175 5.96 4.30 44.09
N LEU A 176 5.55 4.67 42.88
CA LEU A 176 5.01 5.98 42.55
C LEU A 176 3.49 6.00 42.70
N THR A 177 2.99 6.76 43.67
CA THR A 177 1.56 7.00 43.86
C THR A 177 1.29 8.49 43.70
N VAL A 178 0.44 8.86 42.74
CA VAL A 178 0.03 10.26 42.53
C VAL A 178 -1.49 10.32 42.40
N ASN A 179 -2.12 11.18 43.19
CA ASN A 179 -3.54 11.44 43.13
C ASN A 179 -3.81 12.70 42.30
N GLY A 180 -4.26 12.48 41.06
CA GLY A 180 -4.55 13.56 40.11
C GLY A 180 -5.64 14.54 40.58
N ASN A 181 -6.56 14.12 41.45
CA ASN A 181 -7.66 14.97 41.94
C ASN A 181 -7.18 16.07 42.90
N LEU A 182 -6.01 15.87 43.53
CA LEU A 182 -5.40 16.87 44.41
C LEU A 182 -4.52 17.87 43.65
N ILE A 183 -4.21 17.58 42.38
CA ILE A 183 -3.41 18.45 41.53
C ILE A 183 -4.32 19.55 40.97
N ARG A 184 -3.94 20.80 41.23
CA ARG A 184 -4.57 21.96 40.61
C ARG A 184 -3.87 22.25 39.29
N TRP A 185 -4.52 21.91 38.19
CA TRP A 185 -4.02 22.16 36.85
C TRP A 185 -4.30 23.60 36.42
N SER A 186 -3.26 24.29 35.97
CA SER A 186 -3.38 25.42 35.04
C SER A 186 -3.32 24.88 33.60
N PRO A 187 -3.76 25.62 32.56
CA PRO A 187 -3.57 25.19 31.18
C PRO A 187 -2.09 24.91 30.93
N THR A 188 -1.74 23.62 30.91
CA THR A 188 -0.35 23.17 30.90
C THR A 188 0.07 23.00 29.46
N PRO A 189 1.13 23.68 28.99
CA PRO A 189 1.59 23.52 27.62
C PRO A 189 2.15 22.11 27.41
N ARG A 190 1.77 21.49 26.30
CA ARG A 190 2.32 20.20 25.88
C ARG A 190 3.79 20.39 25.51
N SER A 191 4.69 19.68 26.21
CA SER A 191 6.13 19.72 25.93
C SER A 191 6.50 18.71 24.83
N ALA A 192 6.01 18.93 23.60
CA ALA A 192 6.32 18.13 22.43
C ALA A 192 6.98 19.01 21.35
N CYS A 193 8.04 18.50 20.72
CA CYS A 193 8.74 19.22 19.64
C CYS A 193 7.99 19.14 18.31
N SER A 194 7.44 17.96 18.02
CA SER A 194 6.69 17.65 16.81
C SER A 194 5.31 17.12 17.15
N GLU A 195 4.35 17.40 16.27
CA GLU A 195 3.03 16.76 16.34
C GLU A 195 3.11 15.29 15.92
N THR A 196 2.15 14.50 16.40
CA THR A 196 2.03 13.08 16.06
C THR A 196 1.69 12.91 14.58
N CYS A 197 2.44 12.07 13.87
CA CYS A 197 2.14 11.83 12.46
C CYS A 197 0.84 11.04 12.30
N LEU A 198 -0.01 11.47 11.38
CA LEU A 198 -1.23 10.74 11.03
C LEU A 198 -0.90 9.50 10.18
N ALA A 199 -1.85 8.57 10.12
CA ALA A 199 -1.80 7.47 9.15
C ALA A 199 -1.64 8.03 7.71
N GLY A 200 -0.86 7.35 6.88
CA GLY A 200 -0.38 7.85 5.58
C GLY A 200 0.97 8.56 5.61
N TYR A 201 1.44 8.97 6.78
CA TYR A 201 2.70 9.67 6.97
C TYR A 201 3.67 8.84 7.82
N ARG A 202 4.96 8.99 7.57
CA ARG A 202 6.05 8.44 8.37
C ARG A 202 6.89 9.55 8.98
N LYS A 203 7.56 9.25 10.09
CA LYS A 203 8.54 10.13 10.70
C LYS A 203 9.79 10.23 9.82
N THR A 204 10.35 11.42 9.74
CA THR A 204 11.71 11.65 9.25
C THR A 204 12.46 12.55 10.23
N SER A 205 13.65 12.13 10.62
CA SER A 205 14.46 12.89 11.59
C SER A 205 14.85 14.25 11.03
N LYS A 206 14.72 15.29 11.86
CA LYS A 206 15.13 16.64 11.48
C LYS A 206 16.62 16.83 11.79
N ALA A 207 17.42 17.07 10.74
CA ALA A 207 18.86 17.22 10.90
C ALA A 207 19.20 18.39 11.85
N GLY A 208 20.09 18.13 12.82
CA GLY A 208 20.52 19.13 13.82
C GLY A 208 19.60 19.28 15.04
N TYR A 209 18.52 18.50 15.16
CA TYR A 209 17.60 18.53 16.30
C TYR A 209 17.64 17.21 17.12
N PRO A 210 17.16 17.22 18.38
CA PRO A 210 17.03 15.99 19.18
C PRO A 210 16.08 14.96 18.55
N ALA A 211 16.21 13.69 18.94
CA ALA A 211 15.43 12.58 18.36
C ALA A 211 13.89 12.73 18.48
N CYS A 212 13.39 13.52 19.43
CA CYS A 212 11.96 13.81 19.59
C CYS A 212 11.42 14.82 18.56
N CYS A 213 12.28 15.43 17.75
CA CYS A 213 11.93 16.39 16.71
C CYS A 213 12.04 15.73 15.33
N TYR A 214 10.88 15.55 14.69
CA TYR A 214 10.76 14.93 13.37
C TYR A 214 9.73 15.66 12.52
N ASP A 215 9.85 15.49 11.20
CA ASP A 215 8.83 15.92 10.25
C ASP A 215 7.98 14.71 9.83
N CYS A 216 6.70 14.95 9.55
CA CYS A 216 5.78 13.94 9.02
C CYS A 216 5.75 14.04 7.50
N ILE A 217 6.26 13.02 6.81
CA ILE A 217 6.30 12.99 5.35
C ILE A 217 5.44 11.84 4.82
N PRO A 218 4.75 12.00 3.67
CA PRO A 218 3.89 10.95 3.14
C PRO A 218 4.71 9.71 2.76
N CYS A 219 4.08 8.54 2.88
CA CYS A 219 4.69 7.30 2.45
C CYS A 219 5.01 7.30 0.93
N PRO A 220 6.05 6.58 0.49
CA PRO A 220 6.34 6.39 -0.94
C PRO A 220 5.26 5.54 -1.62
N GLU A 221 5.28 5.46 -2.94
CA GLU A 221 4.33 4.64 -3.72
C GLU A 221 4.41 3.16 -3.32
N GLY A 222 3.26 2.48 -3.29
CA GLY A 222 3.14 1.07 -2.88
C GLY A 222 3.26 0.82 -1.36
N GLN A 223 3.43 1.85 -0.54
CA GLN A 223 3.56 1.73 0.92
C GLN A 223 2.53 2.58 1.68
N ILE A 224 2.19 2.14 2.90
CA ILE A 224 1.21 2.77 3.78
C ILE A 224 1.69 2.88 5.23
N THR A 225 1.03 3.71 6.03
CA THR A 225 1.04 3.59 7.50
C THR A 225 -0.41 3.54 7.98
N ASN A 226 -0.80 2.45 8.61
CA ASN A 226 -2.18 2.24 9.09
C ASN A 226 -2.38 2.69 10.54
N VAL A 227 -1.29 3.01 11.25
CA VAL A 227 -1.30 3.51 12.63
C VAL A 227 -0.62 4.89 12.66
N THR A 228 -1.01 5.72 13.63
CA THR A 228 -0.37 7.01 13.86
C THR A 228 1.07 6.84 14.36
N ASP A 229 1.90 7.84 14.06
CA ASP A 229 3.23 8.01 14.63
C ASP A 229 4.26 6.90 14.30
N MET A 230 4.08 6.23 13.15
CA MET A 230 5.00 5.21 12.65
C MET A 230 6.30 5.80 12.08
N GLU A 231 7.42 5.12 12.33
CA GLU A 231 8.74 5.50 11.78
C GLU A 231 8.95 5.03 10.34
N ARG A 232 8.38 3.88 9.98
CA ARG A 232 8.55 3.24 8.67
C ARG A 232 7.20 2.91 8.06
N CYS A 233 7.10 3.05 6.75
CA CYS A 233 5.92 2.61 6.02
C CYS A 233 5.99 1.10 5.77
N ILE A 234 4.83 0.49 5.61
CA ILE A 234 4.62 -0.93 5.33
C ILE A 234 4.27 -1.07 3.85
N THR A 235 4.88 -2.01 3.15
CA THR A 235 4.54 -2.31 1.74
C THR A 235 3.22 -3.08 1.66
N CYS A 236 2.33 -2.68 0.76
CA CYS A 236 1.09 -3.44 0.53
C CYS A 236 1.38 -4.82 -0.10
N PRO A 237 0.54 -5.84 0.18
CA PRO A 237 0.58 -7.12 -0.52
C PRO A 237 0.45 -6.94 -2.04
N ILE A 238 0.95 -7.91 -2.82
CA ILE A 238 1.01 -7.84 -4.30
C ILE A 238 -0.38 -7.64 -4.94
N THR A 239 -1.42 -8.21 -4.33
CA THR A 239 -2.82 -8.11 -4.77
C THR A 239 -3.48 -6.78 -4.41
N GLN A 240 -2.82 -5.94 -3.61
CA GLN A 240 -3.37 -4.72 -3.05
C GLN A 240 -2.54 -3.49 -3.45
N TRP A 241 -3.17 -2.32 -3.32
CA TRP A 241 -2.56 -1.03 -3.59
C TRP A 241 -2.97 0.01 -2.53
N PRO A 242 -2.08 0.95 -2.15
CA PRO A 242 -2.43 2.04 -1.25
C PRO A 242 -3.61 2.87 -1.77
N ASN A 243 -4.51 3.26 -0.87
CA ASN A 243 -5.49 4.29 -1.17
C ASN A 243 -4.82 5.68 -1.32
N ALA A 244 -5.57 6.69 -1.77
CA ALA A 244 -5.02 8.04 -2.01
C ALA A 244 -4.42 8.69 -0.74
N LYS A 245 -4.88 8.32 0.45
CA LYS A 245 -4.35 8.79 1.74
C LYS A 245 -3.14 7.98 2.24
N LYS A 246 -2.81 6.85 1.60
CA LYS A 246 -1.77 5.89 1.98
C LYS A 246 -1.93 5.34 3.41
N ASP A 247 -3.15 5.26 3.92
CA ASP A 247 -3.46 4.74 5.25
C ASP A 247 -3.92 3.27 5.23
N THR A 248 -4.38 2.80 4.07
CA THR A 248 -5.00 1.48 3.89
C THR A 248 -4.62 0.87 2.55
N CYS A 249 -4.44 -0.45 2.53
CA CYS A 249 -4.25 -1.24 1.32
C CYS A 249 -5.63 -1.70 0.83
N LEU A 250 -5.97 -1.38 -0.42
CA LEU A 250 -7.20 -1.79 -1.08
C LEU A 250 -6.88 -2.84 -2.14
N ASP A 251 -7.79 -3.77 -2.41
CA ASP A 251 -7.58 -4.73 -3.50
C ASP A 251 -7.47 -4.01 -4.84
N LYS A 252 -6.47 -4.38 -5.64
CA LYS A 252 -6.28 -3.79 -6.97
C LYS A 252 -7.49 -4.11 -7.85
N VAL A 253 -7.93 -3.12 -8.62
CA VAL A 253 -8.99 -3.33 -9.61
C VAL A 253 -8.49 -4.17 -10.78
N ILE A 254 -9.32 -5.11 -11.22
CA ILE A 254 -9.04 -5.95 -12.38
C ILE A 254 -9.54 -5.23 -13.63
N ILE A 255 -8.67 -5.05 -14.61
CA ILE A 255 -8.94 -4.34 -15.86
C ILE A 255 -8.86 -5.31 -17.02
N TYR A 256 -9.90 -5.29 -17.84
CA TYR A 256 -10.02 -6.00 -19.10
C TYR A 256 -10.83 -5.13 -20.07
N LEU A 257 -10.91 -5.51 -21.35
CA LEU A 257 -11.74 -4.81 -22.33
C LEU A 257 -13.23 -5.10 -22.05
N SER A 258 -13.83 -4.33 -21.14
CA SER A 258 -15.22 -4.50 -20.70
C SER A 258 -16.21 -3.89 -21.69
N TYR A 259 -17.38 -4.51 -21.85
CA TYR A 259 -18.50 -3.97 -22.63
C TYR A 259 -19.03 -2.63 -22.10
N GLU A 260 -18.67 -2.25 -20.88
CA GLU A 260 -19.04 -0.97 -20.27
C GLU A 260 -18.18 0.20 -20.76
N GLU A 261 -17.06 -0.07 -21.42
CA GLU A 261 -16.17 0.97 -21.95
C GLU A 261 -16.60 1.43 -23.35
N GLU A 262 -16.48 2.74 -23.63
CA GLU A 262 -16.84 3.35 -24.92
C GLU A 262 -16.19 2.67 -26.13
N LEU A 263 -14.92 2.31 -25.98
CA LEU A 263 -14.15 1.66 -27.04
C LEU A 263 -14.71 0.26 -27.37
N ALA A 264 -15.00 -0.56 -26.36
CA ALA A 264 -15.56 -1.90 -26.55
C ALA A 264 -17.00 -1.85 -27.09
N MET A 265 -17.80 -0.89 -26.62
CA MET A 265 -19.14 -0.64 -27.14
C MET A 265 -19.11 -0.29 -28.63
N SER A 266 -18.25 0.65 -29.04
CA SER A 266 -18.11 1.06 -30.43
C SER A 266 -17.70 -0.11 -31.33
N ILE A 267 -16.69 -0.87 -30.91
CA ILE A 267 -16.21 -2.06 -31.63
C ILE A 267 -17.30 -3.11 -31.77
N SER A 268 -18.05 -3.38 -30.70
CA SER A 268 -19.14 -4.36 -30.70
C SER A 268 -20.27 -3.94 -31.64
N PHE A 269 -20.63 -2.66 -31.61
CA PHE A 269 -21.62 -2.09 -32.52
C PHE A 269 -21.18 -2.21 -33.98
N SER A 270 -19.94 -1.82 -34.32
CA SER A 270 -19.39 -1.98 -35.67
C SER A 270 -19.38 -3.43 -36.14
N SER A 271 -19.00 -4.36 -35.26
CA SER A 271 -18.99 -5.80 -35.52
C SER A 271 -20.38 -6.32 -35.90
N ILE A 272 -21.40 -5.97 -35.10
CA ILE A 272 -22.80 -6.35 -35.34
C ILE A 272 -23.34 -5.69 -36.61
N PHE A 273 -23.05 -4.41 -36.83
CA PHE A 273 -23.45 -3.68 -38.03
C PHE A 273 -22.92 -4.34 -39.31
N PHE A 274 -21.63 -4.67 -39.36
CA PHE A 274 -21.03 -5.32 -40.52
C PHE A 274 -21.49 -6.77 -40.70
N PHE A 275 -21.83 -7.47 -39.62
CA PHE A 275 -22.51 -8.76 -39.69
C PHE A 275 -23.86 -8.66 -40.43
N PHE A 276 -24.71 -7.69 -40.06
CA PHE A 276 -25.99 -7.47 -40.74
C PHE A 276 -25.82 -7.02 -42.18
N LEU A 277 -24.86 -6.13 -42.46
CA LEU A 277 -24.51 -5.72 -43.81
C LEU A 277 -24.11 -6.92 -44.68
N THR A 278 -23.29 -7.84 -44.15
CA THR A 278 -22.88 -9.05 -44.86
C THR A 278 -24.06 -10.00 -45.07
N CYS A 279 -24.97 -10.12 -44.09
CA CYS A 279 -26.22 -10.88 -44.27
C CYS A 279 -27.11 -10.30 -45.37
N LEU A 280 -27.21 -8.97 -45.47
CA LEU A 280 -27.93 -8.28 -46.54
C LEU A 280 -27.31 -8.58 -47.90
N VAL A 281 -25.98 -8.48 -48.03
CA VAL A 281 -25.26 -8.83 -49.27
C VAL A 281 -25.53 -10.29 -49.65
N MET A 282 -25.45 -11.22 -48.69
CA MET A 282 -25.75 -12.63 -48.93
C MET A 282 -27.21 -12.86 -49.35
N ALA A 283 -28.16 -12.13 -48.77
CA ALA A 283 -29.58 -12.18 -49.16
C ALA A 283 -29.81 -11.66 -50.59
N VAL A 284 -29.14 -10.59 -50.99
CA VAL A 284 -29.16 -10.07 -52.38
C VAL A 284 -28.62 -11.15 -53.34
N PHE A 285 -27.46 -11.74 -53.04
CA PHE A 285 -26.90 -12.81 -53.87
C PHE A 285 -27.82 -14.04 -53.96
N ASN A 286 -28.54 -14.38 -52.89
CA ASN A 286 -29.53 -15.46 -52.89
C ASN A 286 -30.79 -15.13 -53.72
N LYS A 287 -31.32 -13.90 -53.59
CA LYS A 287 -32.48 -13.45 -54.38
C LYS A 287 -32.18 -13.43 -55.87
N TYR A 288 -30.98 -12.98 -56.25
CA TYR A 288 -30.54 -12.88 -57.65
C TYR A 288 -29.68 -14.07 -58.10
N ARG A 289 -29.80 -15.23 -57.45
CA ARG A 289 -29.00 -16.45 -57.72
C ARG A 289 -29.03 -16.91 -59.18
N THR A 290 -30.14 -16.66 -59.88
CA THR A 290 -30.31 -17.09 -61.27
C THR A 290 -29.65 -16.16 -62.29
N THR A 291 -29.21 -14.98 -61.86
CA THR A 291 -28.67 -13.93 -62.75
C THR A 291 -27.30 -14.29 -63.32
N PRO A 292 -26.99 -13.86 -64.56
CA PRO A 292 -25.71 -14.15 -65.22
C PRO A 292 -24.48 -13.73 -64.40
N ILE A 293 -24.55 -12.58 -63.70
CA ILE A 293 -23.45 -12.07 -62.87
C ILE A 293 -23.13 -13.03 -61.71
N VAL A 294 -24.15 -13.51 -60.99
CA VAL A 294 -23.95 -14.42 -59.85
C VAL A 294 -23.47 -15.81 -60.31
N LYS A 295 -23.95 -16.28 -61.46
CA LYS A 295 -23.53 -17.57 -62.05
C LYS A 295 -22.11 -17.55 -62.62
N ALA A 296 -21.71 -16.46 -63.27
CA ALA A 296 -20.37 -16.29 -63.81
C ALA A 296 -19.31 -16.20 -62.69
N ASN A 297 -19.70 -15.65 -61.54
CA ASN A 297 -18.85 -15.47 -60.37
C ASN A 297 -18.86 -16.69 -59.43
N ASN A 298 -18.45 -17.86 -59.96
CA ASN A 298 -18.32 -19.16 -59.27
C ASN A 298 -19.09 -19.23 -57.94
N GLN A 299 -20.40 -19.42 -58.10
CA GLN A 299 -21.40 -19.16 -57.07
C GLN A 299 -21.04 -19.77 -55.70
N ASN A 300 -20.56 -21.02 -55.67
CA ASN A 300 -20.24 -21.73 -54.42
C ASN A 300 -19.14 -21.03 -53.60
N LEU A 301 -18.06 -20.57 -54.23
CA LEU A 301 -16.97 -19.87 -53.53
C LEU A 301 -17.43 -18.53 -52.96
N SER A 302 -18.27 -17.81 -53.69
CA SER A 302 -18.84 -16.54 -53.23
C SER A 302 -19.71 -16.73 -51.98
N TYR A 303 -20.48 -17.82 -51.87
CA TYR A 303 -21.24 -18.15 -50.66
C TYR A 303 -20.34 -18.55 -49.49
N VAL A 304 -19.30 -19.37 -49.73
CA VAL A 304 -18.35 -19.75 -48.68
C VAL A 304 -17.64 -18.51 -48.13
N LEU A 305 -17.19 -17.60 -49.00
CA LEU A 305 -16.55 -16.35 -48.60
C LEU A 305 -17.50 -15.40 -47.85
N LEU A 306 -18.76 -15.24 -48.28
CA LEU A 306 -19.74 -14.41 -47.56
C LEU A 306 -20.09 -15.00 -46.19
N PHE A 307 -20.20 -16.32 -46.10
CA PHE A 307 -20.45 -17.00 -44.84
C PHE A 307 -19.26 -16.86 -43.88
N SER A 308 -18.03 -17.01 -44.37
CA SER A 308 -16.85 -16.85 -43.54
C SER A 308 -16.67 -15.40 -43.09
N LEU A 309 -16.87 -14.40 -43.97
CA LEU A 309 -16.83 -12.97 -43.61
C LEU A 309 -17.89 -12.61 -42.55
N LYS A 310 -19.11 -13.14 -42.67
CA LYS A 310 -20.16 -12.99 -41.66
C LYS A 310 -19.66 -13.48 -40.29
N MET A 311 -19.00 -14.63 -40.25
CA MET A 311 -18.43 -15.16 -39.00
C MET A 311 -17.20 -14.36 -38.53
N CYS A 312 -16.37 -13.84 -39.44
CA CYS A 312 -15.26 -12.93 -39.10
C CYS A 312 -15.76 -11.68 -38.35
N PHE A 313 -16.89 -11.09 -38.77
CA PHE A 313 -17.47 -9.94 -38.08
C PHE A 313 -18.06 -10.28 -36.70
N LEU A 314 -18.35 -11.56 -36.40
CA LEU A 314 -18.75 -12.00 -35.06
C LEU A 314 -17.57 -12.38 -34.16
N CYS A 315 -16.43 -12.78 -34.72
CA CYS A 315 -15.25 -13.20 -33.96
C CYS A 315 -14.82 -12.18 -32.90
N PRO A 316 -14.77 -10.85 -33.18
CA PRO A 316 -14.45 -9.83 -32.19
C PRO A 316 -15.23 -9.92 -30.88
N LEU A 317 -16.47 -10.41 -30.89
CA LEU A 317 -17.28 -10.53 -29.68
C LEU A 317 -16.71 -11.55 -28.69
N ILE A 318 -15.92 -12.53 -29.15
CA ILE A 318 -15.22 -13.51 -28.31
C ILE A 318 -14.00 -12.88 -27.62
N PHE A 319 -13.44 -11.82 -28.20
CA PHE A 319 -12.27 -11.11 -27.68
C PHE A 319 -12.64 -10.14 -26.54
N ILE A 320 -13.90 -9.71 -26.46
CA ILE A 320 -14.38 -8.70 -25.51
C ILE A 320 -14.94 -9.38 -24.25
N GLY A 321 -14.68 -8.79 -23.08
CA GLY A 321 -15.16 -9.28 -21.80
C GLY A 321 -14.06 -9.95 -20.96
N GLN A 322 -14.50 -10.67 -19.94
CA GLN A 322 -13.58 -11.26 -18.96
C GLN A 322 -12.84 -12.47 -19.57
N PRO A 323 -11.50 -12.55 -19.42
CA PRO A 323 -10.72 -13.67 -19.93
C PRO A 323 -10.99 -14.92 -19.08
N ILE A 324 -11.93 -15.74 -19.54
CA ILE A 324 -12.17 -17.08 -19.01
C ILE A 324 -11.42 -18.12 -19.84
N LYS A 325 -11.13 -19.28 -19.25
CA LYS A 325 -10.37 -20.36 -19.91
C LYS A 325 -10.89 -20.70 -21.31
N LEU A 326 -12.21 -20.85 -21.46
CA LEU A 326 -12.81 -21.17 -22.75
C LEU A 326 -12.63 -20.06 -23.78
N ALA A 327 -12.82 -18.79 -23.38
CA ALA A 327 -12.68 -17.64 -24.27
C ALA A 327 -11.23 -17.49 -24.75
N CYS A 328 -10.24 -17.66 -23.87
CA CYS A 328 -8.83 -17.60 -24.25
C CYS A 328 -8.48 -18.66 -25.31
N MET A 329 -8.98 -19.89 -25.14
CA MET A 329 -8.74 -20.99 -26.09
C MET A 329 -9.43 -20.78 -27.44
N THR A 330 -10.67 -20.26 -27.44
CA THR A 330 -11.48 -20.14 -28.67
C THR A 330 -11.20 -18.87 -29.45
N ARG A 331 -10.84 -17.77 -28.81
CA ARG A 331 -10.54 -16.46 -29.42
C ARG A 331 -9.67 -16.56 -30.68
N GLN A 332 -8.42 -16.98 -30.53
CA GLN A 332 -7.44 -17.03 -31.63
C GLN A 332 -7.72 -18.18 -32.61
N THR A 333 -8.25 -19.31 -32.11
CA THR A 333 -8.48 -20.51 -32.92
C THR A 333 -9.70 -20.35 -33.83
N VAL A 334 -10.81 -19.83 -33.32
CA VAL A 334 -12.01 -19.51 -34.10
C VAL A 334 -11.69 -18.44 -35.13
N PHE A 335 -11.01 -17.36 -34.73
CA PHE A 335 -10.54 -16.34 -35.66
C PHE A 335 -9.71 -16.95 -36.79
N SER A 336 -8.62 -17.65 -36.48
CA SER A 336 -7.69 -18.16 -37.49
C SER A 336 -8.32 -19.18 -38.44
N ILE A 337 -9.19 -20.08 -37.96
CA ILE A 337 -9.89 -21.05 -38.80
C ILE A 337 -10.83 -20.34 -39.78
N ILE A 338 -11.67 -19.42 -39.29
CA ILE A 338 -12.63 -18.70 -40.14
C ILE A 338 -11.90 -17.80 -41.16
N PHE A 339 -10.81 -17.17 -40.73
CA PHE A 339 -10.01 -16.31 -41.58
C PHE A 339 -9.26 -17.10 -42.65
N SER A 340 -8.77 -18.29 -42.31
CA SER A 340 -8.18 -19.24 -43.28
C SER A 340 -9.19 -19.67 -44.34
N ILE A 341 -10.45 -19.95 -43.98
CA ILE A 341 -11.52 -20.26 -44.96
C ILE A 341 -11.73 -19.07 -45.93
N SER A 342 -11.71 -17.85 -45.40
CA SER A 342 -11.87 -16.62 -46.20
C SER A 342 -10.72 -16.44 -47.20
N LEU A 343 -9.46 -16.52 -46.74
CA LEU A 343 -8.28 -16.41 -47.59
C LEU A 343 -8.18 -17.55 -48.60
N SER A 344 -8.46 -18.78 -48.19
CA SER A 344 -8.46 -19.94 -49.08
C SER A 344 -9.53 -19.83 -50.17
N SER A 345 -10.68 -19.21 -49.85
CA SER A 345 -11.73 -18.92 -50.84
C SER A 345 -11.28 -17.89 -51.88
N ILE A 346 -10.54 -16.85 -51.46
CA ILE A 346 -9.95 -15.86 -52.38
C ILE A 346 -8.87 -16.49 -53.25
N LEU A 347 -8.00 -17.30 -52.66
CA LEU A 347 -6.98 -18.06 -53.38
C LEU A 347 -7.62 -18.97 -54.44
N ALA A 348 -8.60 -19.77 -54.04
CA ALA A 348 -9.33 -20.66 -54.96
C ALA A 348 -10.01 -19.86 -56.07
N LYS A 349 -10.56 -18.69 -55.76
CA LYS A 349 -11.24 -17.81 -56.70
C LYS A 349 -10.27 -17.19 -57.72
N THR A 350 -9.15 -16.65 -57.27
CA THR A 350 -8.10 -16.08 -58.16
C THR A 350 -7.49 -17.15 -59.06
N ILE A 351 -7.17 -18.34 -58.52
CA ILE A 351 -6.70 -19.49 -59.31
C ILE A 351 -7.75 -19.88 -60.36
N THR A 352 -9.05 -19.88 -60.01
CA THR A 352 -10.11 -20.20 -60.98
C THR A 352 -10.13 -19.19 -62.13
N VAL A 353 -9.99 -17.89 -61.86
CA VAL A 353 -9.91 -16.84 -62.91
C VAL A 353 -8.71 -17.08 -63.84
N VAL A 354 -7.54 -17.37 -63.27
CA VAL A 354 -6.32 -17.66 -64.04
C VAL A 354 -6.47 -18.93 -64.89
N ILE A 355 -7.04 -20.01 -64.34
CA ILE A 355 -7.28 -21.27 -65.06
C ILE A 355 -8.25 -21.03 -66.22
N VAL A 356 -9.36 -20.30 -66.00
CA VAL A 356 -10.34 -20.02 -67.06
C VAL A 356 -9.69 -19.28 -68.23
N PHE A 357 -8.88 -18.26 -67.95
CA PHE A 357 -8.19 -17.49 -68.99
C PHE A 357 -7.11 -18.29 -69.74
N HIS A 358 -6.36 -19.15 -69.06
CA HIS A 358 -5.35 -19.99 -69.72
C HIS A 358 -5.93 -21.23 -70.39
N ALA A 359 -7.13 -21.68 -70.00
CA ALA A 359 -7.83 -22.80 -70.62
C ALA A 359 -8.52 -22.42 -71.94
N THR A 360 -8.81 -21.14 -72.18
CA THR A 360 -9.35 -20.64 -73.47
C THR A 360 -8.28 -20.55 -74.56
N LYS A 361 -6.98 -20.62 -74.22
CA LYS A 361 -5.90 -20.68 -75.23
C LYS A 361 -5.88 -22.05 -75.93
N PRO A 362 -5.81 -22.11 -77.27
CA PRO A 362 -5.78 -23.37 -78.01
C PRO A 362 -4.56 -24.22 -77.61
N GLY A 363 -4.77 -25.52 -77.31
CA GLY A 363 -3.72 -26.47 -76.92
C GLY A 363 -3.42 -26.60 -75.41
N SER A 364 -4.16 -25.92 -74.53
CA SER A 364 -3.89 -25.88 -73.09
C SER A 364 -4.29 -27.17 -72.35
N LYS A 365 -3.34 -27.79 -71.63
CA LYS A 365 -3.58 -28.94 -70.72
C LYS A 365 -4.43 -28.56 -69.49
N LEU A 366 -4.60 -27.27 -69.19
CA LEU A 366 -5.40 -26.76 -68.07
C LEU A 366 -6.91 -26.93 -68.25
N LYS A 367 -7.36 -27.26 -69.47
CA LYS A 367 -8.79 -27.49 -69.77
C LYS A 367 -9.38 -28.66 -68.96
N ASN A 368 -8.56 -29.66 -68.61
CA ASN A 368 -8.98 -30.80 -67.78
C ASN A 368 -9.16 -30.43 -66.29
N LEU A 369 -8.58 -29.31 -65.84
CA LEU A 369 -8.66 -28.83 -64.46
C LEU A 369 -9.86 -27.87 -64.22
N MET A 370 -10.65 -27.60 -65.27
CA MET A 370 -11.70 -26.58 -65.31
C MET A 370 -13.00 -27.03 -64.61
N GLY A 371 -12.91 -27.46 -63.34
CA GLY A 371 -14.04 -27.94 -62.55
C GLY A 371 -14.19 -27.23 -61.21
N SER A 372 -15.42 -26.87 -60.83
CA SER A 372 -15.77 -26.28 -59.52
C SER A 372 -15.29 -27.14 -58.33
N LYS A 373 -15.13 -28.45 -58.54
CA LYS A 373 -14.58 -29.40 -57.56
C LYS A 373 -13.13 -29.07 -57.14
N VAL A 374 -12.31 -28.55 -58.05
CA VAL A 374 -10.90 -28.20 -57.77
C VAL A 374 -10.83 -27.01 -56.82
N SER A 375 -11.61 -25.95 -57.08
CA SER A 375 -11.62 -24.76 -56.23
C SER A 375 -12.10 -25.07 -54.81
N VAL A 376 -13.13 -25.91 -54.66
CA VAL A 376 -13.60 -26.34 -53.34
C VAL A 376 -12.56 -27.22 -52.63
N SER A 377 -11.86 -28.08 -53.36
CA SER A 377 -10.76 -28.89 -52.81
C SER A 377 -9.62 -28.02 -52.26
N ILE A 378 -9.29 -26.90 -52.92
CA ILE A 378 -8.28 -25.94 -52.43
C ILE A 378 -8.72 -25.36 -51.08
N VAL A 379 -9.99 -24.92 -50.96
CA VAL A 379 -10.51 -24.36 -49.71
C VAL A 379 -10.43 -25.39 -48.57
N ILE A 380 -10.90 -26.61 -48.80
CA ILE A 380 -10.90 -27.67 -47.79
C ILE A 380 -9.47 -28.00 -47.35
N PHE A 381 -8.54 -28.17 -48.30
CA PHE A 381 -7.15 -28.50 -48.00
C PHE A 381 -6.46 -27.39 -47.18
N CYS A 382 -6.54 -26.14 -47.64
CA CYS A 382 -5.89 -25.02 -46.97
C CYS A 382 -6.48 -24.75 -45.58
N SER A 383 -7.81 -24.90 -45.40
CA SER A 383 -8.44 -24.76 -44.08
C SER A 383 -8.13 -25.94 -43.16
N PHE A 384 -8.02 -27.16 -43.70
CA PHE A 384 -7.65 -28.34 -42.90
C PHE A 384 -6.24 -28.19 -42.29
N VAL A 385 -5.28 -27.67 -43.06
CA VAL A 385 -3.94 -27.37 -42.53
C VAL A 385 -4.01 -26.39 -41.35
N GLN A 386 -4.82 -25.33 -41.43
CA GLN A 386 -5.02 -24.40 -40.31
C GLN A 386 -5.59 -25.10 -39.08
N VAL A 387 -6.60 -25.96 -39.26
CA VAL A 387 -7.22 -26.72 -38.16
C VAL A 387 -6.20 -27.61 -37.47
N VAL A 388 -5.32 -28.30 -38.23
CA VAL A 388 -4.25 -29.12 -37.67
C VAL A 388 -3.27 -28.27 -36.86
N ILE A 389 -2.83 -27.12 -37.39
CA ILE A 389 -1.92 -26.22 -36.67
C ILE A 389 -2.57 -25.75 -35.35
N CYS A 390 -3.84 -25.33 -35.38
CA CYS A 390 -4.57 -24.92 -34.18
C CYS A 390 -4.74 -26.07 -33.17
N ALA A 391 -5.04 -27.29 -33.64
CA ALA A 391 -5.19 -28.47 -32.79
C ALA A 391 -3.86 -28.85 -32.12
N CYS A 392 -2.75 -28.81 -32.86
CA CYS A 392 -1.41 -29.02 -32.31
C CYS A 392 -1.06 -27.96 -31.25
N TRP A 393 -1.35 -26.68 -31.52
CA TRP A 393 -1.08 -25.60 -30.58
C TRP A 393 -1.89 -25.78 -29.28
N LEU A 394 -3.19 -26.03 -29.38
CA LEU A 394 -4.06 -26.30 -28.22
C LEU A 394 -3.66 -27.58 -27.45
N GLY A 395 -3.15 -28.60 -28.14
CA GLY A 395 -2.74 -29.86 -27.52
C GLY A 395 -1.41 -29.76 -26.75
N ILE A 396 -0.46 -28.94 -27.23
CA ILE A 396 0.86 -28.80 -26.61
C ILE A 396 0.84 -27.76 -25.49
N SER A 397 0.28 -26.58 -25.75
CA SER A 397 0.31 -25.44 -24.82
C SER A 397 -0.85 -24.49 -25.12
N PRO A 398 -2.06 -24.81 -24.62
CA PRO A 398 -3.24 -24.00 -24.89
C PRO A 398 -3.18 -22.62 -24.21
N PRO A 399 -3.81 -21.59 -24.80
CA PRO A 399 -3.95 -20.30 -24.14
C PRO A 399 -4.73 -20.38 -22.82
N PHE A 400 -4.33 -19.59 -21.84
CA PHE A 400 -4.93 -19.57 -20.50
C PHE A 400 -5.03 -18.14 -19.95
N PRO A 401 -6.00 -17.86 -19.06
CA PRO A 401 -6.15 -16.54 -18.47
C PRO A 401 -5.03 -16.29 -17.45
N GLN A 402 -4.45 -15.09 -17.51
CA GLN A 402 -3.38 -14.63 -16.63
C GLN A 402 -3.73 -13.24 -16.08
N TYR A 403 -3.32 -13.01 -14.83
CA TYR A 403 -3.42 -11.72 -14.15
C TYR A 403 -2.03 -11.12 -14.07
N ASN A 404 -1.79 -10.09 -14.89
CA ASN A 404 -0.54 -9.37 -14.91
C ASN A 404 -0.59 -8.22 -13.89
N MET A 405 0.32 -8.27 -12.93
CA MET A 405 0.36 -7.37 -11.77
C MET A 405 1.52 -6.37 -11.82
N GLU A 406 2.36 -6.45 -12.86
CA GLU A 406 3.63 -5.70 -12.98
C GLU A 406 3.54 -4.56 -14.01
N ASP A 407 2.71 -4.71 -15.05
CA ASP A 407 2.66 -3.78 -16.18
C ASP A 407 1.99 -2.43 -15.89
N GLU A 408 1.00 -2.38 -15.00
CA GLU A 408 0.35 -1.13 -14.54
C GLU A 408 0.35 -0.99 -13.02
N VAL A 409 0.90 0.13 -12.55
CA VAL A 409 0.96 0.49 -11.13
C VAL A 409 -0.46 0.65 -10.57
N GLY A 410 -0.76 -0.10 -9.51
CA GLY A 410 -2.04 -0.05 -8.79
C GLY A 410 -3.22 -0.76 -9.43
N LYS A 411 -2.98 -1.54 -10.50
CA LYS A 411 -4.03 -2.25 -11.24
C LYS A 411 -3.61 -3.68 -11.56
N ILE A 412 -4.58 -4.55 -11.83
CA ILE A 412 -4.34 -5.92 -12.31
C ILE A 412 -4.90 -6.01 -13.73
N ILE A 413 -4.07 -6.33 -14.70
CA ILE A 413 -4.52 -6.54 -16.08
C ILE A 413 -4.92 -8.02 -16.21
N ALA A 414 -6.18 -8.27 -16.52
CA ALA A 414 -6.65 -9.61 -16.86
C ALA A 414 -6.53 -9.80 -18.37
N GLU A 415 -5.66 -10.72 -18.78
CA GLU A 415 -5.37 -11.01 -20.18
C GLU A 415 -5.33 -12.53 -20.42
N CYS A 416 -5.27 -12.92 -21.69
CA CYS A 416 -5.09 -14.31 -22.07
C CYS A 416 -3.64 -14.49 -22.52
N ASN A 417 -2.87 -15.27 -21.76
CA ASN A 417 -1.56 -15.71 -22.17
C ASN A 417 -1.72 -16.77 -23.26
N GLU A 418 -1.00 -16.62 -24.37
CA GLU A 418 -1.06 -17.52 -25.52
C GLU A 418 -0.41 -18.90 -25.28
N GLY A 419 0.26 -19.08 -24.14
CA GLY A 419 0.90 -20.32 -23.70
C GLY A 419 2.19 -20.63 -24.44
N SER A 420 2.12 -20.75 -25.77
CA SER A 420 3.27 -20.93 -26.65
C SER A 420 3.32 -19.83 -27.71
N LEU A 421 4.31 -18.95 -27.59
CA LEU A 421 4.61 -17.92 -28.59
C LEU A 421 4.88 -18.54 -29.96
N ILE A 422 5.57 -19.68 -30.00
CA ILE A 422 5.86 -20.40 -31.25
C ILE A 422 4.55 -20.85 -31.90
N GLY A 423 3.64 -21.46 -31.12
CA GLY A 423 2.34 -21.91 -31.64
C GLY A 423 1.50 -20.75 -32.17
N PHE A 424 1.44 -19.64 -31.44
CA PHE A 424 0.78 -18.42 -31.86
C PHE A 424 1.34 -17.86 -33.19
N TYR A 425 2.66 -17.72 -33.30
CA TYR A 425 3.29 -17.25 -34.53
C TYR A 425 3.20 -18.26 -35.69
N CYS A 426 3.13 -19.57 -35.43
CA CYS A 426 2.86 -20.56 -36.47
C CYS A 426 1.45 -20.39 -37.06
N VAL A 427 0.44 -20.15 -36.21
CA VAL A 427 -0.94 -19.86 -36.63
C VAL A 427 -1.02 -18.60 -37.49
N LEU A 428 -0.45 -17.49 -37.01
CA LEU A 428 -0.43 -16.23 -37.76
C LEU A 428 0.44 -16.31 -39.02
N GLY A 429 1.57 -17.01 -38.95
CA GLY A 429 2.50 -17.21 -40.05
C GLY A 429 1.85 -17.95 -41.21
N TYR A 430 1.07 -19.00 -40.95
CA TYR A 430 0.34 -19.71 -42.01
C TYR A 430 -0.74 -18.83 -42.67
N LEU A 431 -1.48 -18.01 -41.89
CA LEU A 431 -2.38 -17.01 -42.46
C LEU A 431 -1.63 -15.98 -43.33
N GLY A 432 -0.45 -15.55 -42.87
CA GLY A 432 0.45 -14.68 -43.63
C GLY A 432 0.86 -15.31 -44.97
N VAL A 433 1.27 -16.58 -44.97
CA VAL A 433 1.62 -17.32 -46.19
C VAL A 433 0.42 -17.43 -47.14
N LEU A 434 -0.76 -17.81 -46.63
CA LEU A 434 -1.99 -17.85 -47.43
C LEU A 434 -2.31 -16.49 -48.05
N ALA A 435 -2.18 -15.41 -47.28
CA ALA A 435 -2.42 -14.05 -47.75
C ALA A 435 -1.40 -13.62 -48.82
N SER A 436 -0.11 -13.89 -48.60
CA SER A 436 0.96 -13.57 -49.55
C SER A 436 0.79 -14.33 -50.88
N VAL A 437 0.53 -15.64 -50.84
CA VAL A 437 0.29 -16.43 -52.06
C VAL A 437 -0.96 -15.92 -52.80
N SER A 438 -2.03 -15.63 -52.06
CA SER A 438 -3.26 -15.07 -52.63
C SER A 438 -3.02 -13.70 -53.27
N PHE A 439 -2.22 -12.84 -52.65
CA PHE A 439 -1.86 -11.53 -53.18
C PHE A 439 -0.99 -11.65 -54.45
N ILE A 440 0.03 -12.51 -54.45
CA ILE A 440 0.89 -12.74 -55.62
C ILE A 440 0.06 -13.21 -56.82
N ILE A 441 -0.81 -14.21 -56.63
CA ILE A 441 -1.65 -14.73 -57.71
C ILE A 441 -2.66 -13.68 -58.16
N ALA A 442 -3.28 -12.94 -57.25
CA ALA A 442 -4.19 -11.84 -57.59
C ALA A 442 -3.47 -10.77 -58.43
N PHE A 443 -2.28 -10.36 -58.00
CA PHE A 443 -1.47 -9.36 -58.69
C PHE A 443 -1.09 -9.79 -60.10
N LEU A 444 -0.70 -11.05 -60.30
CA LEU A 444 -0.44 -11.62 -61.63
C LEU A 444 -1.71 -11.67 -62.50
N ALA A 445 -2.88 -11.84 -61.89
CA ALA A 445 -4.16 -11.89 -62.58
C ALA A 445 -4.75 -10.51 -62.92
N ARG A 446 -4.20 -9.40 -62.39
CA ARG A 446 -4.81 -8.05 -62.48
C ARG A 446 -4.99 -7.53 -63.90
N ASP A 447 -4.11 -7.94 -64.81
CA ASP A 447 -4.07 -7.49 -66.20
C ASP A 447 -4.85 -8.43 -67.14
N LEU A 448 -5.46 -9.48 -66.58
CA LEU A 448 -6.34 -10.36 -67.34
C LEU A 448 -7.63 -9.61 -67.71
N PRO A 449 -8.06 -9.63 -68.98
CA PRO A 449 -9.37 -9.12 -69.38
C PRO A 449 -10.45 -10.04 -68.81
N ASP A 450 -10.85 -9.75 -67.57
CA ASP A 450 -11.91 -10.44 -66.86
C ASP A 450 -13.21 -9.63 -66.91
N THR A 451 -14.32 -10.35 -66.95
CA THR A 451 -15.66 -9.77 -66.96
C THR A 451 -15.79 -8.85 -65.75
N PHE A 452 -15.95 -7.55 -65.98
CA PHE A 452 -16.13 -6.50 -64.96
C PHE A 452 -14.90 -6.14 -64.10
N ASN A 453 -13.66 -6.35 -64.58
CA ASN A 453 -12.43 -6.02 -63.84
C ASN A 453 -12.33 -6.73 -62.46
N GLU A 454 -12.93 -7.92 -62.32
CA GLU A 454 -13.00 -8.65 -61.05
C GLU A 454 -11.61 -8.93 -60.44
N ALA A 455 -10.63 -9.35 -61.24
CA ALA A 455 -9.26 -9.57 -60.79
C ALA A 455 -8.61 -8.31 -60.18
N LYS A 456 -8.92 -7.12 -60.70
CA LYS A 456 -8.41 -5.85 -60.14
C LYS A 456 -8.98 -5.57 -58.76
N PHE A 457 -10.29 -5.76 -58.58
CA PHE A 457 -10.93 -5.58 -57.27
C PHE A 457 -10.43 -6.60 -56.24
N ILE A 458 -10.19 -7.85 -56.64
CA ILE A 458 -9.58 -8.86 -55.76
C ILE A 458 -8.16 -8.45 -55.37
N THR A 459 -7.35 -7.99 -56.33
CA THR A 459 -5.98 -7.52 -56.06
C THR A 459 -5.97 -6.34 -55.10
N PHE A 460 -6.84 -5.35 -55.33
CA PHE A 460 -6.96 -4.20 -54.44
C PHE A 460 -7.39 -4.62 -53.03
N SER A 461 -8.35 -5.55 -52.92
CA SER A 461 -8.79 -6.08 -51.63
C SER A 461 -7.66 -6.79 -50.86
N MET A 462 -6.84 -7.59 -51.57
CA MET A 462 -5.71 -8.31 -50.98
C MET A 462 -4.56 -7.37 -50.61
N LEU A 463 -4.36 -6.28 -51.36
CA LEU A 463 -3.38 -5.24 -51.03
C LEU A 463 -3.75 -4.53 -49.73
N VAL A 464 -5.01 -4.08 -49.61
CA VAL A 464 -5.51 -3.44 -48.38
C VAL A 464 -5.42 -4.42 -47.21
N PHE A 465 -5.84 -5.67 -47.41
CA PHE A 465 -5.70 -6.72 -46.41
C PHE A 465 -4.25 -6.87 -45.92
N CYS A 466 -3.28 -7.01 -46.83
CA CYS A 466 -1.87 -7.17 -46.44
C CYS A 466 -1.35 -5.93 -45.71
N SER A 467 -1.72 -4.72 -46.15
CA SER A 467 -1.31 -3.49 -45.47
C SER A 467 -1.81 -3.40 -44.03
N VAL A 468 -3.05 -3.83 -43.76
CA VAL A 468 -3.63 -3.87 -42.40
C VAL A 468 -2.83 -4.82 -41.50
N TRP A 469 -2.52 -6.02 -41.98
CA TRP A 469 -1.77 -7.01 -41.20
C TRP A 469 -0.29 -6.69 -41.03
N VAL A 470 0.34 -6.02 -42.00
CA VAL A 470 1.70 -5.48 -41.85
C VAL A 470 1.72 -4.36 -40.81
N SER A 471 0.71 -3.49 -40.80
CA SER A 471 0.58 -2.38 -39.84
C SER A 471 0.21 -2.87 -38.43
N PHE A 472 -0.47 -4.01 -38.34
CA PHE A 472 -0.81 -4.65 -37.07
C PHE A 472 0.43 -5.03 -36.26
N ILE A 473 1.51 -5.53 -36.89
CA ILE A 473 2.72 -5.99 -36.19
C ILE A 473 3.32 -4.90 -35.28
N PRO A 474 3.67 -3.69 -35.77
CA PRO A 474 4.21 -2.65 -34.90
C PRO A 474 3.18 -2.11 -33.90
N ALA A 475 1.89 -2.08 -34.26
CA ALA A 475 0.83 -1.63 -33.35
C ALA A 475 0.62 -2.60 -32.18
N TYR A 476 0.67 -3.91 -32.43
CA TYR A 476 0.62 -4.97 -31.42
C TYR A 476 1.80 -4.87 -30.45
N MET A 477 3.02 -4.67 -30.97
CA MET A 477 4.22 -4.54 -30.14
C MET A 477 4.25 -3.26 -29.30
N SER A 478 3.52 -2.22 -29.70
CA SER A 478 3.46 -0.93 -29.01
C SER A 478 2.32 -0.85 -28.00
N ALA A 479 1.25 -1.61 -28.21
CA ALA A 479 0.10 -1.64 -27.32
C ALA A 479 0.41 -2.41 -26.03
N LYS A 480 -0.24 -2.01 -24.92
CA LYS A 480 -0.11 -2.66 -23.61
C LYS A 480 -1.48 -2.97 -23.02
N GLY A 481 -1.55 -4.05 -22.25
CA GLY A 481 -2.76 -4.49 -21.56
C GLY A 481 -3.97 -4.65 -22.48
N LYS A 482 -5.12 -4.09 -22.08
CA LYS A 482 -6.40 -4.21 -22.80
C LYS A 482 -6.38 -3.66 -24.24
N TYR A 483 -5.45 -2.76 -24.57
CA TYR A 483 -5.35 -2.18 -25.91
C TYR A 483 -4.76 -3.14 -26.95
N VAL A 484 -4.01 -4.17 -26.52
CA VAL A 484 -3.49 -5.21 -27.42
C VAL A 484 -4.64 -5.93 -28.12
N VAL A 485 -5.66 -6.32 -27.35
CA VAL A 485 -6.88 -6.96 -27.84
C VAL A 485 -7.67 -6.03 -28.77
N ALA A 486 -7.75 -4.74 -28.45
CA ALA A 486 -8.42 -3.76 -29.31
C ALA A 486 -7.77 -3.66 -30.69
N VAL A 487 -6.43 -3.59 -30.74
CA VAL A 487 -5.67 -3.52 -32.00
C VAL A 487 -5.87 -4.77 -32.87
N GLU A 488 -5.93 -5.96 -32.25
CA GLU A 488 -6.29 -7.20 -32.97
C GLU A 488 -7.68 -7.10 -33.60
N ILE A 489 -8.68 -6.67 -32.84
CA ILE A 489 -10.05 -6.54 -33.34
C ILE A 489 -10.14 -5.54 -34.50
N PHE A 490 -9.45 -4.40 -34.39
CA PHE A 490 -9.41 -3.41 -35.47
C PHE A 490 -8.83 -4.01 -36.76
N ALA A 491 -7.75 -4.79 -36.66
CA ALA A 491 -7.17 -5.46 -37.82
C ALA A 491 -8.14 -6.46 -38.45
N ILE A 492 -8.86 -7.25 -37.64
CA ILE A 492 -9.86 -8.23 -38.10
C ILE A 492 -11.02 -7.53 -38.83
N LEU A 493 -11.57 -6.46 -38.24
CA LEU A 493 -12.69 -5.71 -38.82
C LEU A 493 -12.29 -5.00 -40.11
N ALA A 494 -11.16 -4.28 -40.13
CA ALA A 494 -10.70 -3.53 -41.29
C ALA A 494 -10.39 -4.44 -42.48
N SER A 495 -9.70 -5.55 -42.24
CA SER A 495 -9.36 -6.53 -43.28
C SER A 495 -10.61 -7.25 -43.82
N SER A 496 -11.55 -7.63 -42.96
CA SER A 496 -12.83 -8.23 -43.38
C SER A 496 -13.70 -7.26 -44.18
N LEU A 497 -13.73 -5.97 -43.77
CA LEU A 497 -14.42 -4.91 -44.48
C LEU A 497 -13.81 -4.64 -45.86
N ALA A 498 -12.48 -4.68 -45.98
CA ALA A 498 -11.81 -4.54 -47.27
C ALA A 498 -12.21 -5.65 -48.25
N LEU A 499 -12.28 -6.90 -47.78
CA LEU A 499 -12.72 -8.04 -48.60
C LEU A 499 -14.20 -7.94 -48.99
N LEU A 500 -15.08 -7.62 -48.05
CA LEU A 500 -16.51 -7.42 -48.33
C LEU A 500 -16.72 -6.27 -49.32
N GLY A 501 -16.08 -5.13 -49.04
CA GLY A 501 -16.25 -3.88 -49.75
C GLY A 501 -15.78 -3.98 -51.19
N CYS A 502 -14.53 -4.41 -51.40
CA CYS A 502 -13.93 -4.40 -52.73
C CYS A 502 -14.50 -5.50 -53.63
N ILE A 503 -14.83 -6.68 -53.09
CA ILE A 503 -15.24 -7.83 -53.91
C ILE A 503 -16.75 -7.82 -54.19
N PHE A 504 -17.58 -7.43 -53.22
CA PHE A 504 -19.03 -7.59 -53.32
C PHE A 504 -19.80 -6.29 -53.58
N ILE A 505 -19.34 -5.12 -53.09
CA ILE A 505 -20.07 -3.86 -53.33
C ILE A 505 -20.19 -3.52 -54.83
N PRO A 506 -19.14 -3.62 -55.67
CA PRO A 506 -19.27 -3.37 -57.10
C PRO A 506 -20.33 -4.28 -57.76
N LYS A 507 -20.45 -5.52 -57.29
CA LYS A 507 -21.40 -6.51 -57.80
C LYS A 507 -22.82 -6.23 -57.35
N CYS A 508 -23.02 -5.88 -56.08
CA CYS A 508 -24.31 -5.43 -55.57
C CYS A 508 -24.78 -4.16 -56.30
N TYR A 509 -23.88 -3.21 -56.57
CA TYR A 509 -24.20 -2.00 -57.32
C TYR A 509 -24.71 -2.32 -58.73
N ILE A 510 -24.02 -3.21 -59.47
CA ILE A 510 -24.49 -3.61 -60.82
C ILE A 510 -25.84 -4.35 -60.73
N ILE A 511 -26.00 -5.27 -59.77
CA ILE A 511 -27.24 -6.06 -59.64
C ILE A 511 -28.46 -5.18 -59.29
N LEU A 512 -28.29 -4.17 -58.43
CA LEU A 512 -29.40 -3.36 -57.91
C LEU A 512 -29.65 -2.08 -58.71
N VAL A 513 -28.59 -1.40 -59.16
CA VAL A 513 -28.67 -0.06 -59.76
C VAL A 513 -28.59 -0.10 -61.28
N LYS A 514 -27.90 -1.10 -61.86
CA LYS A 514 -27.70 -1.24 -63.31
C LYS A 514 -28.14 -2.61 -63.86
N PRO A 515 -29.43 -2.98 -63.74
CA PRO A 515 -29.93 -4.27 -64.20
C PRO A 515 -29.72 -4.50 -65.72
N GLU A 516 -29.59 -3.45 -66.52
CA GLU A 516 -29.27 -3.52 -67.95
C GLU A 516 -27.91 -4.17 -68.26
N CYS A 517 -26.95 -4.07 -67.34
CA CYS A 517 -25.64 -4.73 -67.43
C CYS A 517 -25.68 -6.21 -66.95
N ASN A 518 -26.83 -6.70 -66.48
CA ASN A 518 -27.03 -8.05 -65.95
C ASN A 518 -27.64 -9.02 -66.98
N THR A 519 -27.29 -8.85 -68.26
CA THR A 519 -27.73 -9.71 -69.38
C THR A 519 -26.60 -10.63 -69.85
N ARG A 520 -26.94 -11.81 -70.39
CA ARG A 520 -25.94 -12.77 -70.92
C ARG A 520 -25.07 -12.16 -72.01
N ASP A 521 -25.62 -11.24 -72.81
CA ASP A 521 -24.91 -10.61 -73.92
C ASP A 521 -23.88 -9.58 -73.43
N PHE A 522 -24.18 -8.85 -72.35
CA PHE A 522 -23.22 -7.92 -71.74
C PHE A 522 -22.07 -8.66 -71.03
N VAL A 523 -22.37 -9.78 -70.36
CA VAL A 523 -21.37 -10.67 -69.76
C VAL A 523 -20.47 -11.30 -70.83
N LYS A 524 -20.99 -11.64 -72.01
CA LYS A 524 -20.20 -12.18 -73.12
C LYS A 524 -19.37 -11.12 -73.87
N ARG A 525 -19.86 -9.87 -74.01
CA ARG A 525 -19.12 -8.78 -74.68
C ARG A 525 -17.88 -8.32 -73.89
N GLY A 526 -17.81 -8.58 -72.59
CA GLY A 526 -16.58 -8.39 -71.80
C GLY A 526 -15.50 -9.46 -72.03
N ILE A 527 -15.76 -10.47 -72.87
CA ILE A 527 -14.85 -11.58 -73.21
C ILE A 527 -14.39 -11.51 -74.69
N ALA A 528 -14.62 -10.39 -75.39
CA ALA A 528 -14.15 -10.18 -76.77
C ALA A 528 -13.01 -9.16 -76.83
#